data_AF-A0A958YA53-F1
#
_entry.id   AF-A0A958YA53-F1
#
_cell.length_a   1.000
_cell.length_b   1.000
_cell.length_c   1.000
_cell.angle_alpha   90.00
_cell.angle_beta   90.00
_cell.angle_gamma   90.00
#
_symmetry.space_group_name_H-M   'P 1'
#
loop_
_entity.id
_entity.type
_entity.pdbx_description
1 polymer ?
#
loop_
_entity_poly.entity_id
_entity_poly.type
_entity_poly.pdbx_seq_one_letter_code
_entity_poly.pdbx_strand_id
1 'polypeptide(L)'
;KNQDSYKYNQELKTTAAYTTDRSILFDFITSEAFLQNEISQNIKHNLQNLKAIEVDAEDVSVSKSIQLDDSLRKQIRETIDVLDPDLFQAKVNTPQITEIDNETISEEIKEVQESAAAEILNLGKPLEFDKTESHSFNEWLKLTRFKPIDRSDEQDVEKKAVSEEETTRIKRFELIDKFISNKPKISPEKEISSKGNLAKERMIQPEALMTETLARIYVEQKNYEKAIQSYKILSLKYPEKSGFFADQIKAVKKLQEE
;
A
#
# COMPACT_ATOMS: atom_id res chain seq x y z
N LYS A 1 0.53 -11.45 7.35
CA LYS A 1 0.18 -10.28 6.53
C LYS A 1 0.74 -10.69 5.22
N ASN A 2 -0.02 -11.43 4.43
CA ASN A 2 0.37 -11.52 3.03
C ASN A 2 -0.16 -10.21 2.44
N GLN A 3 0.52 -9.11 2.75
CA GLN A 3 0.32 -7.80 2.13
C GLN A 3 0.45 -7.92 0.62
N ASP A 4 1.23 -8.91 0.19
CA ASP A 4 1.44 -9.32 -1.19
C ASP A 4 0.40 -10.35 -1.68
N SER A 5 -0.55 -10.79 -0.85
CA SER A 5 -1.63 -11.66 -1.31
C SER A 5 -2.63 -10.85 -2.11
N TYR A 6 -2.87 -11.29 -3.35
CA TYR A 6 -3.94 -10.78 -4.20
C TYR A 6 -5.31 -10.77 -3.48
N LYS A 7 -5.55 -11.70 -2.55
CA LYS A 7 -6.80 -11.78 -1.77
C LYS A 7 -6.96 -10.61 -0.81
N TYR A 8 -5.88 -10.11 -0.21
CA TYR A 8 -5.94 -9.03 0.77
C TYR A 8 -6.57 -7.77 0.18
N ASN A 9 -6.12 -7.34 -1.01
CA ASN A 9 -6.68 -6.17 -1.69
C ASN A 9 -8.13 -6.37 -2.12
N GLN A 10 -8.50 -7.57 -2.54
CA GLN A 10 -9.88 -7.90 -2.90
C GLN A 10 -10.79 -7.81 -1.67
N GLU A 11 -10.40 -8.41 -0.56
CA GLU A 11 -11.13 -8.35 0.70
C GLU A 11 -11.18 -6.92 1.26
N LEU A 12 -10.09 -6.16 1.19
CA LEU A 12 -10.06 -4.75 1.58
C LEU A 12 -11.05 -3.90 0.77
N LYS A 13 -11.14 -4.14 -0.55
CA LYS A 13 -12.09 -3.43 -1.43
C LYS A 13 -13.54 -3.79 -1.10
N THR A 14 -13.81 -5.08 -0.91
CA THR A 14 -15.17 -5.53 -0.56
C THR A 14 -15.58 -4.99 0.81
N THR A 15 -14.76 -5.14 1.83
CA THR A 15 -15.02 -4.63 3.18
C THR A 15 -15.21 -3.11 3.18
N ALA A 16 -14.37 -2.35 2.46
CA ALA A 16 -14.54 -0.90 2.30
C ALA A 16 -15.84 -0.50 1.59
N ALA A 17 -16.42 -1.37 0.75
CA ALA A 17 -17.73 -1.15 0.14
C ALA A 17 -18.89 -1.42 1.11
N TYR A 18 -18.72 -2.38 2.02
CA TYR A 18 -19.72 -2.74 3.03
C TYR A 18 -19.67 -1.85 4.29
N THR A 19 -18.56 -1.17 4.57
CA THR A 19 -18.42 -0.30 5.74
C THR A 19 -19.04 1.08 5.51
N THR A 20 -19.77 1.61 6.49
CA THR A 20 -20.35 2.97 6.43
C THR A 20 -19.30 4.06 6.66
N ASP A 21 -18.30 3.82 7.51
CA ASP A 21 -17.22 4.75 7.79
C ASP A 21 -15.86 4.10 7.51
N ARG A 22 -15.12 4.70 6.57
CA ARG A 22 -13.78 4.24 6.18
C ARG A 22 -12.73 4.52 7.24
N SER A 23 -12.96 5.49 8.13
CA SER A 23 -12.05 5.79 9.24
C SER A 23 -12.01 4.66 10.26
N ILE A 24 -13.17 4.05 10.56
CA ILE A 24 -13.27 2.91 11.47
C ILE A 24 -12.58 1.68 10.87
N LEU A 25 -12.75 1.45 9.56
CA LEU A 25 -12.02 0.39 8.85
C LEU A 25 -10.51 0.64 8.91
N PHE A 26 -10.07 1.87 8.68
CA PHE A 26 -8.66 2.24 8.76
C PHE A 26 -8.07 2.02 10.16
N ASP A 27 -8.79 2.45 11.21
CA ASP A 27 -8.36 2.24 12.59
C ASP A 27 -8.31 0.75 12.95
N PHE A 28 -9.24 -0.05 12.42
CA PHE A 28 -9.24 -1.50 12.60
C PHE A 28 -8.06 -2.18 11.91
N ILE A 29 -7.79 -1.90 10.63
CA ILE A 29 -6.67 -2.49 9.88
C ILE A 29 -5.31 -2.01 10.39
N THR A 30 -5.25 -0.84 11.05
CA THR A 30 -4.03 -0.31 11.68
C THR A 30 -3.93 -0.63 13.18
N SER A 31 -4.89 -1.36 13.74
CA SER A 31 -4.90 -1.71 15.18
C SER A 31 -3.91 -2.83 15.52
N GLU A 32 -3.36 -2.80 16.74
CA GLU A 32 -2.44 -3.83 17.23
C GLU A 32 -3.11 -5.21 17.38
N ALA A 33 -4.42 -5.25 17.70
CA ALA A 33 -5.17 -6.49 17.81
C ALA A 33 -5.28 -7.23 16.47
N PHE A 34 -5.44 -6.49 15.37
CA PHE A 34 -5.41 -7.03 14.02
C PHE A 34 -4.01 -7.60 13.66
N LEU A 35 -2.94 -6.92 14.08
CA LEU A 35 -1.56 -7.39 13.92
C LEU A 35 -1.25 -8.66 14.74
N GLN A 36 -1.92 -8.87 15.88
CA GLN A 36 -1.65 -9.99 16.79
C GLN A 36 -2.20 -11.35 16.30
N ASN A 37 -3.19 -11.35 15.41
CA ASN A 37 -3.71 -12.58 14.79
C ASN A 37 -2.62 -13.30 13.97
N GLU A 38 -1.67 -12.54 13.43
CA GLU A 38 -0.59 -13.09 12.59
C GLU A 38 0.48 -13.81 13.39
N ILE A 39 0.83 -13.25 14.55
CA ILE A 39 1.73 -13.89 15.51
C ILE A 39 1.12 -15.23 15.93
N SER A 40 -0.20 -15.25 16.15
CA SER A 40 -0.94 -16.47 16.51
C SER A 40 -0.91 -17.52 15.38
N GLN A 41 -1.06 -17.12 14.11
CA GLN A 41 -0.96 -18.04 12.98
C GLN A 41 0.46 -18.54 12.73
N ASN A 42 1.48 -17.67 12.84
CA ASN A 42 2.89 -18.06 12.69
C ASN A 42 3.34 -19.02 13.80
N ILE A 43 2.93 -18.79 15.04
CA ILE A 43 3.18 -19.74 16.13
C ILE A 43 2.53 -21.08 15.82
N LYS A 44 1.28 -21.09 15.31
CA LYS A 44 0.57 -22.32 14.94
C LYS A 44 1.29 -23.09 13.83
N HIS A 45 1.77 -22.41 12.79
CA HIS A 45 2.50 -23.02 11.68
C HIS A 45 3.88 -23.56 12.13
N ASN A 46 4.64 -22.78 12.89
CA ASN A 46 5.92 -23.24 13.46
C ASN A 46 5.74 -24.44 14.38
N LEU A 47 4.66 -24.48 15.15
CA LEU A 47 4.36 -25.61 16.03
C LEU A 47 3.95 -26.87 15.26
N GLN A 48 3.32 -26.72 14.08
CA GLN A 48 3.10 -27.84 13.16
C GLN A 48 4.40 -28.36 12.56
N ASN A 49 5.29 -27.46 12.14
CA ASN A 49 6.61 -27.85 11.62
C ASN A 49 7.46 -28.54 12.68
N LEU A 50 7.49 -28.03 13.91
CA LEU A 50 8.20 -28.66 15.04
C LEU A 50 7.63 -30.04 15.40
N LYS A 51 6.32 -30.26 15.25
CA LYS A 51 5.70 -31.58 15.40
C LYS A 51 6.05 -32.55 14.26
N ALA A 52 6.41 -32.04 13.09
CA ALA A 52 6.81 -32.84 11.93
C ALA A 52 8.30 -33.21 11.95
N ILE A 53 9.10 -32.58 12.81
CA ILE A 53 10.47 -33.00 13.07
C ILE A 53 10.39 -34.23 13.98
N GLU A 54 10.65 -35.40 13.40
CA GLU A 54 10.80 -36.64 14.14
C GLU A 54 12.12 -36.56 14.91
N VAL A 55 12.03 -36.32 16.22
CA VAL A 55 13.19 -36.22 17.10
C VAL A 55 13.48 -37.62 17.63
N ASP A 56 14.48 -38.28 17.07
CA ASP A 56 15.07 -39.47 17.68
C ASP A 56 15.79 -39.04 18.97
N ALA A 57 15.09 -39.19 20.09
CA ALA A 57 15.70 -39.02 21.40
C ALA A 57 16.60 -40.22 21.68
N GLU A 58 17.90 -40.10 21.38
CA GLU A 58 18.90 -41.03 21.89
C GLU A 58 19.01 -40.85 23.41
N ASP A 59 18.71 -41.90 24.17
CA ASP A 59 18.92 -41.92 25.62
C ASP A 59 20.43 -41.96 25.92
N VAL A 60 21.02 -40.78 26.14
CA VAL A 60 22.38 -40.62 26.69
C VAL A 60 22.38 -40.89 28.20
N SER A 61 21.82 -42.02 28.63
CA SER A 61 22.07 -42.57 29.95
C SER A 61 23.45 -43.24 29.94
N VAL A 62 24.47 -42.43 30.21
CA VAL A 62 25.85 -42.90 30.46
C VAL A 62 25.81 -43.99 31.53
N SER A 63 26.07 -45.22 31.10
CA SER A 63 26.47 -46.41 31.87
C SER A 63 26.74 -46.20 33.37
N LYS A 64 25.67 -46.15 34.17
CA LYS A 64 25.74 -46.28 35.64
C LYS A 64 24.88 -47.44 36.16
N SER A 65 25.05 -48.63 35.58
CA SER A 65 24.39 -49.84 36.11
C SER A 65 25.03 -51.15 35.62
N ILE A 66 26.36 -51.27 35.67
CA ILE A 66 27.06 -52.56 35.40
C ILE A 66 26.80 -53.62 36.51
N GLN A 67 25.81 -53.46 37.39
CA GLN A 67 25.55 -54.45 38.47
C GLN A 67 24.12 -54.97 38.57
N LEU A 68 23.18 -54.55 37.72
CA LEU A 68 21.78 -55.03 37.77
C LEU A 68 21.44 -56.09 36.72
N ASP A 69 22.44 -56.61 36.01
CA ASP A 69 22.21 -57.18 34.68
C ASP A 69 22.04 -58.72 34.64
N ASP A 70 22.62 -59.47 35.58
CA ASP A 70 22.63 -60.94 35.46
C ASP A 70 21.27 -61.60 35.73
N SER A 71 20.48 -61.04 36.66
CA SER A 71 19.14 -61.56 36.97
C SER A 71 18.15 -61.26 35.84
N LEU A 72 18.21 -60.04 35.30
CA LEU A 72 17.36 -59.60 34.19
C LEU A 72 17.69 -60.35 32.90
N ARG A 73 18.98 -60.56 32.61
CA ARG A 73 19.45 -61.36 31.46
C ARG A 73 19.03 -62.81 31.51
N LYS A 74 18.81 -63.36 32.71
CA LYS A 74 18.29 -64.73 32.86
C LYS A 74 16.82 -64.79 32.48
N GLN A 75 16.02 -63.82 32.94
CA GLN A 75 14.59 -63.74 32.65
C GLN A 75 14.29 -63.42 31.17
N ILE A 76 15.12 -62.60 30.52
CA ILE A 76 15.03 -62.34 29.07
C ILE A 76 15.31 -63.62 28.27
N ARG A 77 16.30 -64.43 28.67
CA ARG A 77 16.58 -65.72 28.01
C ARG A 77 15.45 -66.72 28.16
N GLU A 78 14.82 -66.78 29.33
CA GLU A 78 13.69 -67.70 29.60
C GLU A 78 12.41 -67.31 28.83
N THR A 79 12.27 -66.05 28.39
CA THR A 79 11.07 -65.55 27.70
C THR A 79 11.20 -65.45 26.18
N ILE A 80 12.43 -65.51 25.65
CA ILE A 80 12.72 -65.45 24.21
C ILE A 80 12.16 -66.65 23.44
N ASP A 81 12.17 -67.85 24.01
CA ASP A 81 11.64 -69.06 23.35
C ASP A 81 10.11 -69.07 23.21
N VAL A 82 9.41 -68.12 23.84
CA VAL A 82 7.94 -68.02 23.82
C VAL A 82 7.44 -66.99 22.79
N LEU A 83 8.31 -66.14 22.23
CA LEU A 83 7.93 -65.12 21.25
C LEU A 83 8.41 -65.49 19.83
N ASP A 84 7.47 -65.80 18.94
CA ASP A 84 7.73 -65.99 17.51
C ASP A 84 7.85 -64.62 16.81
N PRO A 85 9.04 -64.24 16.30
CA PRO A 85 9.29 -62.91 15.74
C PRO A 85 8.60 -62.67 14.39
N ASP A 86 8.14 -63.71 13.71
CA ASP A 86 7.49 -63.60 12.39
C ASP A 86 5.98 -63.31 12.49
N LEU A 87 5.40 -63.38 13.69
CA LEU A 87 3.97 -63.15 13.89
C LEU A 87 3.54 -61.68 13.64
N PHE A 88 4.50 -60.74 13.65
CA PHE A 88 4.21 -59.30 13.60
C PHE A 88 4.75 -58.57 12.36
N GLN A 89 5.25 -59.27 11.34
CA GLN A 89 5.68 -58.60 10.11
C GLN A 89 4.54 -58.47 9.10
N ALA A 90 4.24 -57.23 8.71
CA ALA A 90 3.27 -56.94 7.66
C ALA A 90 3.89 -57.20 6.27
N LYS A 91 3.19 -57.95 5.41
CA LYS A 91 3.67 -58.31 4.07
C LYS A 91 3.63 -57.10 3.12
N VAL A 92 4.77 -56.73 2.52
CA VAL A 92 4.93 -55.56 1.62
C VAL A 92 5.10 -55.99 0.16
N ASN A 93 4.49 -55.26 -0.80
CA ASN A 93 4.66 -55.44 -2.25
C ASN A 93 5.45 -54.25 -2.85
N THR A 94 6.45 -54.52 -3.69
CA THR A 94 7.28 -53.56 -4.49
C THR A 94 6.74 -53.44 -5.93
N PRO A 95 6.87 -52.30 -6.65
CA PRO A 95 8.05 -51.97 -7.53
C PRO A 95 8.38 -50.43 -7.57
N GLN A 96 9.60 -49.87 -7.71
CA GLN A 96 10.67 -49.83 -8.75
C GLN A 96 10.45 -48.97 -10.03
N ILE A 97 11.25 -47.87 -10.17
CA ILE A 97 12.11 -47.43 -11.32
C ILE A 97 11.86 -46.07 -12.10
N THR A 98 12.94 -45.22 -12.08
CA THR A 98 13.59 -44.22 -13.02
C THR A 98 12.98 -42.89 -13.58
N GLU A 99 13.67 -41.75 -13.32
CA GLU A 99 14.56 -40.91 -14.21
C GLU A 99 14.23 -40.86 -15.74
N ILE A 100 14.17 -39.76 -16.54
CA ILE A 100 14.88 -38.45 -16.77
C ILE A 100 13.95 -37.54 -17.66
N ASP A 101 14.18 -36.21 -17.76
CA ASP A 101 14.21 -35.43 -19.05
C ASP A 101 14.37 -33.90 -18.85
N ASN A 102 15.35 -33.32 -19.56
CA ASN A 102 15.82 -31.93 -19.49
C ASN A 102 15.44 -31.12 -20.75
N GLU A 103 14.15 -30.83 -20.97
CA GLU A 103 13.71 -29.96 -22.07
C GLU A 103 12.79 -28.78 -21.66
N THR A 104 12.51 -28.60 -20.37
CA THR A 104 11.56 -27.58 -19.86
C THR A 104 12.17 -26.18 -19.61
N ILE A 105 13.48 -26.00 -19.78
CA ILE A 105 14.22 -24.87 -19.19
C ILE A 105 14.09 -23.53 -19.97
N SER A 106 13.55 -23.52 -21.19
CA SER A 106 13.46 -22.28 -21.99
C SER A 106 12.20 -21.43 -21.77
N GLU A 107 11.10 -22.00 -21.26
CA GLU A 107 9.89 -21.24 -20.92
C GLU A 107 9.95 -20.68 -19.48
N GLU A 108 10.59 -21.39 -18.55
CA GLU A 108 10.72 -20.96 -17.15
C GLU A 108 11.58 -19.70 -16.96
N ILE A 109 12.58 -19.44 -17.83
CA ILE A 109 13.46 -18.27 -17.69
C ILE A 109 12.74 -16.96 -18.07
N LYS A 110 11.69 -16.99 -18.90
CA LYS A 110 10.89 -15.80 -19.23
C LYS A 110 9.97 -15.40 -18.07
N GLU A 111 9.29 -16.39 -17.48
CA GLU A 111 8.33 -16.17 -16.39
C GLU A 111 9.02 -15.71 -15.07
N VAL A 112 10.24 -16.18 -14.82
CA VAL A 112 11.06 -15.75 -13.67
C VAL A 112 11.56 -14.30 -13.81
N GLN A 113 11.73 -13.76 -15.02
CA GLN A 113 12.12 -12.36 -15.20
C GLN A 113 10.93 -11.38 -15.26
N GLU A 114 9.72 -11.87 -15.54
CA GLU A 114 8.47 -11.08 -15.52
C GLU A 114 8.00 -10.81 -14.09
N SER A 115 8.03 -11.85 -13.24
CA SER A 115 7.79 -11.69 -11.80
C SER A 115 8.74 -10.68 -11.17
N ALA A 116 10.02 -10.67 -11.56
CA ALA A 116 10.99 -9.69 -11.09
C ALA A 116 10.63 -8.24 -11.48
N ALA A 117 10.13 -8.00 -12.70
CA ALA A 117 9.77 -6.64 -13.14
C ALA A 117 8.51 -6.12 -12.44
N ALA A 118 7.49 -6.97 -12.28
CA ALA A 118 6.28 -6.65 -11.51
C ALA A 118 6.59 -6.42 -10.02
N GLU A 119 7.55 -7.18 -9.47
CA GLU A 119 8.00 -7.05 -8.08
C GLU A 119 8.78 -5.75 -7.84
N ILE A 120 9.67 -5.36 -8.77
CA ILE A 120 10.41 -4.07 -8.71
C ILE A 120 9.44 -2.88 -8.75
N LEU A 121 8.37 -2.98 -9.55
CA LEU A 121 7.34 -1.95 -9.67
C LEU A 121 6.29 -2.02 -8.54
N ASN A 122 6.38 -3.03 -7.66
CA ASN A 122 5.42 -3.30 -6.60
C ASN A 122 3.97 -3.27 -7.10
N LEU A 123 3.72 -3.84 -8.28
CA LEU A 123 2.44 -3.69 -8.97
C LEU A 123 1.34 -4.45 -8.20
N GLY A 124 0.25 -3.76 -7.88
CA GLY A 124 -0.87 -4.33 -7.11
C GLY A 124 -0.64 -4.42 -5.59
N LYS A 125 0.54 -4.07 -5.06
CA LYS A 125 0.72 -3.94 -3.60
C LYS A 125 0.04 -2.66 -3.10
N PRO A 126 -0.75 -2.70 -2.02
CA PRO A 126 -1.38 -1.49 -1.48
C PRO A 126 -0.32 -0.46 -1.08
N LEU A 127 -0.62 0.83 -1.27
CA LEU A 127 0.26 1.90 -0.82
C LEU A 127 0.30 1.91 0.71
N GLU A 128 1.50 1.94 1.28
CA GLU A 128 1.67 2.06 2.73
C GLU A 128 1.48 3.52 3.15
N PHE A 129 0.60 3.75 4.13
CA PHE A 129 0.33 5.08 4.67
C PHE A 129 0.79 5.13 6.12
N ASP A 130 1.75 6.00 6.41
CA ASP A 130 2.19 6.25 7.77
C ASP A 130 1.44 7.43 8.38
N LYS A 131 1.12 7.33 9.68
CA LYS A 131 0.46 8.42 10.43
C LYS A 131 1.32 9.69 10.53
N THR A 132 2.62 9.60 10.22
CA THR A 132 3.61 10.69 10.27
C THR A 132 3.76 11.44 8.96
N GLU A 133 3.04 11.06 7.90
CA GLU A 133 3.12 11.73 6.60
C GLU A 133 2.57 13.17 6.70
N SER A 134 3.33 14.15 6.20
CA SER A 134 3.07 15.59 6.39
C SER A 134 1.70 16.04 5.86
N HIS A 135 1.15 15.33 4.87
CA HIS A 135 -0.17 15.60 4.31
C HIS A 135 -0.87 14.26 4.06
N SER A 136 -1.43 13.68 5.13
CA SER A 136 -2.26 12.49 5.01
C SER A 136 -3.49 12.80 4.13
N PHE A 137 -3.91 11.85 3.30
CA PHE A 137 -5.19 11.89 2.55
C PHE A 137 -6.39 12.35 3.40
N ASN A 138 -6.35 12.11 4.71
CA ASN A 138 -7.34 12.63 5.66
C ASN A 138 -7.39 14.16 5.76
N GLU A 139 -6.27 14.86 5.58
CA GLU A 139 -6.23 16.33 5.51
C GLU A 139 -6.93 16.83 4.24
N TRP A 140 -6.73 16.13 3.11
CA TRP A 140 -7.43 16.45 1.86
C TRP A 140 -8.94 16.20 1.96
N LEU A 141 -9.37 15.13 2.64
CA LEU A 141 -10.79 14.88 2.92
C LEU A 141 -11.41 15.91 3.90
N LYS A 142 -10.62 16.56 4.75
CA LYS A 142 -11.12 17.67 5.60
C LYS A 142 -11.43 18.91 4.78
N LEU A 143 -10.74 19.15 3.67
CA LEU A 143 -10.97 20.30 2.79
C LEU A 143 -12.34 20.26 2.09
N THR A 144 -12.95 19.09 1.96
CA THR A 144 -14.29 18.93 1.36
C THR A 144 -15.43 19.04 2.39
N ARG A 145 -15.12 19.07 3.70
CA ARG A 145 -16.11 19.24 4.76
C ARG A 145 -16.48 20.72 4.90
N PHE A 146 -17.53 21.15 4.20
CA PHE A 146 -18.10 22.49 4.39
C PHE A 146 -18.63 22.65 5.83
N LYS A 147 -18.24 23.74 6.50
CA LYS A 147 -18.82 24.11 7.79
C LYS A 147 -20.22 24.70 7.57
N PRO A 148 -21.25 24.25 8.32
CA PRO A 148 -22.59 24.82 8.22
C PRO A 148 -22.55 26.30 8.60
N ILE A 149 -23.32 27.12 7.87
CA ILE A 149 -23.41 28.57 8.10
C ILE A 149 -24.17 28.77 9.41
N ASP A 150 -23.50 29.29 10.43
CA ASP A 150 -24.14 29.74 11.67
C ASP A 150 -24.76 31.12 11.43
N ARG A 151 -26.07 31.24 11.71
CA ARG A 151 -26.88 32.44 11.48
C ARG A 151 -27.34 33.08 12.79
N SER A 152 -26.69 32.78 13.91
CA SER A 152 -27.15 33.17 15.25
C SER A 152 -26.76 34.61 15.65
N ASP A 153 -25.80 35.26 14.97
CA ASP A 153 -25.21 36.54 15.41
C ASP A 153 -25.67 37.80 14.64
N GLU A 154 -26.89 37.84 14.09
CA GLU A 154 -27.38 39.03 13.36
C GLU A 154 -28.09 40.09 14.23
N GLN A 155 -28.25 39.90 15.55
CA GLN A 155 -29.10 40.82 16.36
C GLN A 155 -28.41 41.94 17.13
N ASP A 156 -27.06 41.98 17.22
CA ASP A 156 -26.37 42.95 18.10
C ASP A 156 -25.59 44.08 17.38
N VAL A 157 -25.62 44.15 16.04
CA VAL A 157 -24.85 45.16 15.26
C VAL A 157 -25.66 46.40 14.87
N GLU A 158 -26.99 46.37 14.96
CA GLU A 158 -27.86 47.36 14.29
C GLU A 158 -27.93 48.76 14.92
N LYS A 159 -27.47 49.00 16.16
CA LYS A 159 -27.67 50.31 16.83
C LYS A 159 -26.50 51.29 16.78
N LYS A 160 -25.32 50.88 16.28
CA LYS A 160 -24.16 51.79 16.07
C LYS A 160 -23.79 52.02 14.61
N ALA A 161 -24.23 51.19 13.67
CA ALA A 161 -23.86 51.28 12.25
C ALA A 161 -24.65 52.33 11.45
N VAL A 162 -25.84 52.74 11.91
CA VAL A 162 -26.78 53.55 11.12
C VAL A 162 -26.24 54.95 10.80
N SER A 163 -25.49 55.62 11.70
CA SER A 163 -25.03 56.99 11.46
C SER A 163 -23.83 57.10 10.50
N GLU A 164 -22.95 56.11 10.47
CA GLU A 164 -21.79 56.11 9.54
C GLU A 164 -22.19 55.61 8.14
N GLU A 165 -23.13 54.67 8.06
CA GLU A 165 -23.66 54.24 6.77
C GLU A 165 -24.46 55.33 6.05
N GLU A 166 -25.24 56.14 6.76
CA GLU A 166 -26.00 57.24 6.14
C GLU A 166 -25.08 58.32 5.58
N THR A 167 -24.05 58.74 6.33
CA THR A 167 -23.09 59.75 5.84
C THR A 167 -22.26 59.26 4.66
N THR A 168 -21.91 57.97 4.63
CA THR A 168 -21.22 57.36 3.48
C THR A 168 -22.16 57.15 2.28
N ARG A 169 -23.45 56.86 2.50
CA ARG A 169 -24.47 56.84 1.44
C ARG A 169 -24.65 58.23 0.83
N ILE A 170 -24.77 59.28 1.64
CA ILE A 170 -24.89 60.67 1.16
C ILE A 170 -23.70 61.06 0.28
N LYS A 171 -22.46 60.81 0.73
CA LYS A 171 -21.25 61.07 -0.07
C LYS A 171 -21.21 60.27 -1.38
N ARG A 172 -21.73 59.04 -1.39
CA ARG A 172 -21.86 58.24 -2.62
C ARG A 172 -22.88 58.84 -3.59
N PHE A 173 -24.02 59.32 -3.08
CA PHE A 173 -25.03 60.00 -3.91
C PHE A 173 -24.50 61.31 -4.50
N GLU A 174 -23.75 62.11 -3.73
CA GLU A 174 -23.11 63.32 -4.24
C GLU A 174 -22.09 63.03 -5.36
N LEU A 175 -21.34 61.93 -5.23
CA LEU A 175 -20.41 61.47 -6.28
C LEU A 175 -21.16 61.04 -7.55
N ILE A 176 -22.30 60.38 -7.41
CA ILE A 176 -23.17 59.97 -8.52
C ILE A 176 -23.75 61.21 -9.21
N ASP A 177 -24.27 62.19 -8.47
CA ASP A 177 -24.81 63.42 -9.03
C ASP A 177 -23.74 64.23 -9.78
N LYS A 178 -22.52 64.29 -9.22
CA LYS A 178 -21.36 64.88 -9.89
C LYS A 178 -21.01 64.14 -11.18
N PHE A 179 -21.11 62.81 -11.20
CA PHE A 179 -20.86 62.00 -12.38
C PHE A 179 -21.92 62.20 -13.47
N ILE A 180 -23.21 62.19 -13.10
CA ILE A 180 -24.34 62.43 -14.01
C ILE A 180 -24.27 63.85 -14.58
N SER A 181 -23.86 64.85 -13.78
CA SER A 181 -23.68 66.24 -14.23
C SER A 181 -22.54 66.37 -15.23
N ASN A 182 -21.42 65.68 -14.99
CA ASN A 182 -20.22 65.80 -15.81
C ASN A 182 -20.27 64.96 -17.10
N LYS A 183 -21.25 64.05 -17.27
CA LYS A 183 -21.45 63.15 -18.43
C LYS A 183 -20.13 62.76 -19.13
N PRO A 184 -19.16 62.17 -18.42
CA PRO A 184 -17.84 61.93 -19.00
C PRO A 184 -17.96 60.93 -20.15
N LYS A 185 -17.49 61.32 -21.34
CA LYS A 185 -17.44 60.43 -22.51
C LYS A 185 -16.09 59.73 -22.54
N ILE A 186 -16.09 58.43 -22.31
CA ILE A 186 -14.88 57.60 -22.40
C ILE A 186 -14.73 57.17 -23.86
N SER A 187 -13.71 57.68 -24.56
CA SER A 187 -13.30 57.07 -25.84
C SER A 187 -12.55 55.78 -25.51
N PRO A 188 -12.92 54.63 -26.08
CA PRO A 188 -12.15 53.41 -25.88
C PRO A 188 -10.75 53.64 -26.45
N GLU A 189 -9.74 53.62 -25.58
CA GLU A 189 -8.36 53.51 -26.02
C GLU A 189 -8.24 52.15 -26.74
N LYS A 190 -7.74 52.16 -27.97
CA LYS A 190 -7.40 50.94 -28.69
C LYS A 190 -6.21 50.31 -27.97
N GLU A 191 -6.50 49.54 -26.94
CA GLU A 191 -5.57 48.63 -26.29
C GLU A 191 -5.09 47.60 -27.33
N ILE A 192 -3.97 47.92 -27.99
CA ILE A 192 -3.13 46.94 -28.67
C ILE A 192 -2.24 46.31 -27.59
N SER A 193 -2.87 45.76 -26.55
CA SER A 193 -2.22 44.80 -25.67
C SER A 193 -2.82 43.47 -26.08
N SER A 194 -2.02 42.63 -26.72
CA SER A 194 -2.39 41.24 -26.95
C SER A 194 -2.76 40.68 -25.58
N LYS A 195 -4.05 40.43 -25.34
CA LYS A 195 -4.51 39.74 -24.13
C LYS A 195 -3.89 38.36 -24.17
N GLY A 196 -2.68 38.23 -23.65
CA GLY A 196 -2.05 36.94 -23.41
C GLY A 196 -3.03 36.13 -22.59
N ASN A 197 -3.22 34.86 -22.96
CA ASN A 197 -4.09 33.98 -22.20
C ASN A 197 -3.41 33.74 -20.84
N LEU A 198 -3.71 34.56 -19.83
CA LEU A 198 -3.24 34.41 -18.46
C LEU A 198 -3.55 33.01 -17.91
N ALA A 199 -4.61 32.37 -18.43
CA ALA A 199 -4.94 30.98 -18.17
C ALA A 199 -3.81 30.00 -18.53
N LYS A 200 -3.06 30.22 -19.62
CA LYS A 200 -1.95 29.36 -20.04
C LYS A 200 -0.72 29.52 -19.12
N GLU A 201 -0.47 30.71 -18.59
CA GLU A 201 0.60 30.95 -17.60
C GLU A 201 0.25 30.39 -16.22
N ARG A 202 -1.05 30.30 -15.91
CA ARG A 202 -1.56 29.74 -14.65
C ARG A 202 -1.80 28.22 -14.72
N MET A 203 -1.68 27.60 -15.90
CA MET A 203 -1.65 26.13 -15.99
C MET A 203 -0.36 25.67 -15.33
N ILE A 204 -0.49 25.03 -14.17
CA ILE A 204 0.62 24.41 -13.46
C ILE A 204 1.29 23.47 -14.47
N GLN A 205 2.57 23.73 -14.72
CA GLN A 205 3.41 22.87 -15.54
C GLN A 205 3.26 21.44 -15.02
N PRO A 206 2.85 20.46 -15.85
CA PRO A 206 2.61 19.10 -15.39
C PRO A 206 3.83 18.53 -14.66
N GLU A 207 5.04 18.99 -15.01
CA GLU A 207 6.29 18.61 -14.35
C GLU A 207 6.34 18.97 -12.86
N ALA A 208 5.69 20.05 -12.44
CA ALA A 208 5.68 20.48 -11.03
C ALA A 208 4.88 19.53 -10.13
N LEU A 209 3.89 18.82 -10.68
CA LEU A 209 3.01 17.91 -9.95
C LEU A 209 3.49 16.44 -9.96
N MET A 210 4.66 16.15 -10.53
CA MET A 210 5.13 14.77 -10.63
C MET A 210 5.66 14.26 -9.27
N THR A 211 5.06 13.20 -8.77
CA THR A 211 5.44 12.47 -7.55
C THR A 211 5.60 10.98 -7.84
N GLU A 212 6.35 10.27 -7.00
CA GLU A 212 6.58 8.82 -7.13
C GLU A 212 5.28 8.03 -7.14
N THR A 213 4.36 8.38 -6.23
CA THR A 213 3.02 7.78 -6.15
C THR A 213 2.22 8.00 -7.43
N LEU A 214 2.29 9.20 -8.01
CA LEU A 214 1.60 9.50 -9.27
C LEU A 214 2.18 8.67 -10.42
N ALA A 215 3.51 8.52 -10.48
CA ALA A 215 4.17 7.69 -11.47
C ALA A 215 3.73 6.22 -11.35
N ARG A 216 3.64 5.68 -10.13
CA ARG A 216 3.14 4.32 -9.86
C ARG A 216 1.69 4.13 -10.30
N ILE A 217 0.82 5.10 -10.00
CA ILE A 217 -0.58 5.10 -10.46
C ILE A 217 -0.65 5.05 -11.99
N TYR A 218 0.22 5.78 -12.70
CA TYR A 218 0.25 5.71 -14.16
C TYR A 218 0.63 4.32 -14.69
N VAL A 219 1.56 3.61 -14.03
CA VAL A 219 1.89 2.22 -14.39
C VAL A 219 0.70 1.30 -14.15
N GLU A 220 0.00 1.42 -13.02
CA GLU A 220 -1.20 0.62 -12.72
C GLU A 220 -2.33 0.87 -13.73
N GLN A 221 -2.45 2.10 -14.21
CA GLN A 221 -3.39 2.49 -15.27
C GLN A 221 -2.93 2.08 -16.68
N LYS A 222 -1.77 1.41 -16.81
CA LYS A 222 -1.12 1.06 -18.08
C LYS A 222 -0.74 2.27 -18.95
N ASN A 223 -0.60 3.44 -18.35
CA ASN A 223 -0.13 4.65 -19.02
C ASN A 223 1.39 4.79 -18.88
N TYR A 224 2.12 3.95 -19.61
CA TYR A 224 3.58 3.84 -19.47
C TYR A 224 4.34 5.10 -19.92
N GLU A 225 3.87 5.79 -20.95
CA GLU A 225 4.52 7.00 -21.45
C GLU A 225 4.59 8.09 -20.38
N LYS A 226 3.46 8.33 -19.68
CA LYS A 226 3.41 9.31 -18.58
C LYS A 226 4.22 8.84 -17.39
N ALA A 227 4.16 7.55 -17.04
CA ALA A 227 4.97 7.00 -15.95
C ALA A 227 6.47 7.22 -16.17
N ILE A 228 6.97 6.95 -17.39
CA ILE A 228 8.38 7.17 -17.76
C ILE A 228 8.74 8.66 -17.67
N GLN A 229 7.86 9.54 -18.16
CA GLN A 229 8.06 10.99 -18.05
C GLN A 229 8.14 11.43 -16.58
N SER A 230 7.21 10.97 -15.74
CA SER A 230 7.20 11.26 -14.31
C SER A 230 8.50 10.81 -13.64
N TYR A 231 8.96 9.58 -13.86
CA TYR A 231 10.21 9.08 -13.28
C TYR A 231 11.44 9.85 -13.81
N LYS A 232 11.44 10.26 -15.07
CA LYS A 232 12.52 11.10 -15.63
C LYS A 232 12.57 12.46 -14.95
N ILE A 233 11.41 13.09 -14.74
CA ILE A 233 11.30 14.37 -14.04
C ILE A 233 11.75 14.22 -12.58
N LEU A 234 11.34 13.14 -11.90
CA LEU A 234 11.76 12.84 -10.53
C LEU A 234 13.26 12.58 -10.41
N SER A 235 13.88 11.92 -11.38
CA SER A 235 15.33 11.71 -11.43
C SER A 235 16.10 13.03 -11.53
N LEU A 236 15.58 14.00 -12.31
CA LEU A 236 16.14 15.34 -12.40
C LEU A 236 15.92 16.16 -11.10
N LYS A 237 14.79 15.94 -10.43
CA LYS A 237 14.41 16.66 -9.20
C LYS A 237 15.13 16.12 -7.95
N TYR A 238 15.39 14.81 -7.89
CA TYR A 238 16.00 14.11 -6.75
C TYR A 238 17.17 13.24 -7.21
N PRO A 239 18.33 13.84 -7.52
CA PRO A 239 19.48 13.12 -8.10
C PRO A 239 20.03 12.03 -7.16
N GLU A 240 19.86 12.15 -5.85
CA GLU A 240 20.26 11.13 -4.86
C GLU A 240 19.55 9.78 -5.09
N LYS A 241 18.30 9.82 -5.59
CA LYS A 241 17.50 8.63 -5.91
C LYS A 241 17.52 8.31 -7.41
N SER A 242 18.41 8.93 -8.19
CA SER A 242 18.45 8.77 -9.65
C SER A 242 18.60 7.30 -10.10
N GLY A 243 19.41 6.51 -9.38
CA GLY A 243 19.58 5.07 -9.63
C GLY A 243 18.27 4.29 -9.47
N PHE A 244 17.54 4.53 -8.38
CA PHE A 244 16.24 3.93 -8.13
C PHE A 244 15.26 4.21 -9.27
N PHE A 245 15.15 5.48 -9.70
CA PHE A 245 14.26 5.83 -10.81
C PHE A 245 14.70 5.23 -12.15
N ALA A 246 16.01 5.09 -12.39
CA ALA A 246 16.50 4.43 -13.60
C ALA A 246 16.04 2.97 -13.67
N ASP A 247 16.05 2.27 -12.54
CA ASP A 247 15.59 0.87 -12.48
C ASP A 247 14.07 0.76 -12.63
N GLN A 248 13.30 1.67 -12.03
CA GLN A 248 11.85 1.78 -12.26
C GLN A 248 11.53 2.03 -13.75
N ILE A 249 12.27 2.93 -14.41
CA ILE A 249 12.08 3.21 -15.85
C ILE A 249 12.40 1.99 -16.70
N LYS A 250 13.46 1.22 -16.38
CA LYS A 250 13.78 -0.02 -17.09
C LYS A 250 12.66 -1.04 -16.94
N ALA A 251 12.13 -1.21 -15.73
CA ALA A 251 11.03 -2.14 -15.47
C ALA A 251 9.75 -1.73 -16.21
N VAL A 252 9.39 -0.43 -16.22
CA VAL A 252 8.23 0.06 -16.99
C VAL A 252 8.42 -0.13 -18.50
N LYS A 253 9.62 0.10 -19.03
CA LYS A 253 9.91 -0.13 -20.46
C LYS A 253 9.76 -1.60 -20.84
N LYS A 254 10.20 -2.51 -19.97
CA LYS A 254 10.01 -3.95 -20.18
C LYS A 254 8.52 -4.30 -20.29
N LEU A 255 7.68 -3.77 -19.39
CA LEU A 255 6.22 -3.93 -19.45
C LEU A 255 5.53 -3.27 -20.66
N GLN A 256 6.21 -2.34 -21.34
CA GLN A 256 5.69 -1.70 -22.56
C GLN A 256 6.02 -2.51 -23.82
N GLU A 257 7.12 -3.26 -23.80
CA GLU A 257 7.55 -4.13 -24.91
C GLU A 257 6.80 -5.47 -24.94
N GLU A 258 6.20 -5.86 -23.82
CA GLU A 258 5.24 -6.97 -23.66
C GLU A 258 3.82 -6.62 -24.16
#